data_AF-A0A432STX3-F1
#
_entry.id   AF-A0A432STX3-F1
#
_cell.length_a   1.000
_cell.length_b   1.000
_cell.length_c   1.000
_cell.angle_alpha   90.00
_cell.angle_beta   90.00
_cell.angle_gamma   90.00
#
_symmetry.space_group_name_H-M   'P 1'
#
loop_
_entity.id
_entity.type
_entity.pdbx_description
1 polymer ?
#
loop_
_entity_poly.entity_id
_entity_poly.type
_entity_poly.pdbx_seq_one_letter_code
_entity_poly.pdbx_strand_id
1 'polypeptide(L)'
;MIKFLLTYWIGIALFFGIFYWDGSPLGLLINQYQTNLTSYLTSLTLPNEMMNNYRIFITNNYSLIIEKACNGIIPYLFFLASIMAFPATLLHKVKWAIFGYILISLINTFRIWMVTQFVLQEQNNFSLAHDYLGNALLIFTGLMLFTVFVKSRKKQPVLIKV
;
A
#
# COMPACT_ATOMS: atom_id res chain seq x y z
N MET A 1 -2.64 -14.06 -22.26
CA MET A 1 -2.57 -12.63 -21.85
C MET A 1 -3.95 -12.09 -21.47
N ILE A 2 -4.98 -12.24 -22.30
CA ILE A 2 -6.36 -11.76 -22.02
C ILE A 2 -6.91 -12.28 -20.69
N LYS A 3 -6.77 -13.59 -20.40
CA LYS A 3 -7.22 -14.18 -19.13
C LYS A 3 -6.63 -13.48 -17.90
N PHE A 4 -5.33 -13.13 -17.92
CA PHE A 4 -4.68 -12.41 -16.83
C PHE A 4 -5.23 -11.00 -16.68
N LEU A 5 -5.42 -10.28 -17.79
CA LEU A 5 -5.94 -8.91 -17.76
C LEU A 5 -7.37 -8.89 -17.21
N LEU A 6 -8.23 -9.83 -17.62
CA LEU A 6 -9.60 -9.94 -17.10
C LEU A 6 -9.61 -10.29 -15.61
N THR A 7 -8.85 -11.29 -15.18
CA THR A 7 -8.79 -11.67 -13.76
C THR A 7 -8.19 -10.57 -12.90
N TYR A 8 -7.27 -9.78 -13.42
CA TYR A 8 -6.71 -8.63 -12.74
C TYR A 8 -7.75 -7.53 -12.50
N TRP A 9 -8.46 -7.09 -13.54
CA TRP A 9 -9.49 -6.05 -13.40
C TRP A 9 -10.65 -6.48 -12.51
N ILE A 10 -11.11 -7.74 -12.64
CA ILE A 10 -12.11 -8.32 -11.73
C ILE A 10 -11.57 -8.36 -10.30
N GLY A 11 -10.30 -8.75 -10.12
CA GLY A 11 -9.64 -8.78 -8.83
C GLY A 11 -9.57 -7.40 -8.17
N ILE A 12 -9.23 -6.35 -8.93
CA ILE A 12 -9.27 -4.96 -8.45
C ILE A 12 -10.68 -4.61 -8.00
N ALA A 13 -11.69 -4.79 -8.86
CA ALA A 13 -13.07 -4.41 -8.54
C ALA A 13 -13.56 -5.11 -7.27
N LEU A 14 -13.26 -6.41 -7.13
CA LEU A 14 -13.62 -7.20 -5.97
C LEU A 14 -12.88 -6.74 -4.71
N PHE A 15 -11.56 -6.55 -4.77
CA PHE A 15 -10.77 -6.16 -3.61
C PHE A 15 -11.07 -4.74 -3.15
N PHE A 16 -11.26 -3.79 -4.07
CA PHE A 16 -11.67 -2.44 -3.70
C PHE A 16 -13.11 -2.42 -3.18
N GLY A 17 -14.02 -3.18 -3.78
CA GLY A 17 -15.40 -3.28 -3.29
C GLY A 17 -15.49 -3.86 -1.87
N ILE A 18 -14.68 -4.87 -1.55
CA ILE A 18 -14.71 -5.53 -0.24
C ILE A 18 -13.86 -4.79 0.81
N PHE A 19 -12.64 -4.38 0.46
CA PHE A 19 -11.64 -3.91 1.43
C PHE A 19 -11.39 -2.40 1.42
N TYR A 20 -11.95 -1.66 0.46
CA TYR A 20 -11.76 -0.22 0.37
C TYR A 20 -13.08 0.57 0.38
N TRP A 21 -14.18 0.07 -0.17
CA TRP A 21 -15.44 0.82 -0.21
C TRP A 21 -16.01 1.05 1.20
N ASP A 22 -16.37 2.30 1.51
CA ASP A 22 -17.06 2.70 2.75
C ASP A 22 -18.40 2.00 3.00
N GLY A 23 -19.06 1.46 1.96
CA GLY A 23 -20.28 0.66 2.11
C GLY A 23 -20.02 -0.77 2.61
N SER A 24 -18.76 -1.23 2.62
CA SER A 24 -18.37 -2.54 3.11
C SER A 24 -17.96 -2.47 4.59
N PRO A 25 -18.59 -3.24 5.50
CA PRO A 25 -18.16 -3.33 6.90
C PRO A 25 -16.70 -3.76 7.05
N LEU A 26 -16.24 -4.66 6.17
CA LEU A 26 -14.83 -5.08 6.13
C LEU A 26 -13.92 -3.95 5.66
N GLY A 27 -14.37 -3.14 4.71
CA GLY A 27 -13.66 -1.97 4.23
C GLY A 27 -13.41 -0.97 5.36
N LEU A 28 -14.45 -0.65 6.14
CA LEU A 28 -14.34 0.24 7.30
C LEU A 28 -13.35 -0.30 8.34
N LEU A 29 -13.50 -1.58 8.74
CA LEU A 29 -12.65 -2.21 9.75
C LEU A 29 -11.18 -2.24 9.32
N ILE A 30 -10.90 -2.70 8.10
CA ILE A 30 -9.53 -2.83 7.59
C ILE A 30 -8.88 -1.45 7.44
N ASN A 31 -9.60 -0.45 6.92
CA ASN A 31 -9.04 0.88 6.77
C ASN A 31 -8.77 1.55 8.12
N GLN A 32 -9.66 1.37 9.11
CA GLN A 32 -9.43 1.88 10.45
C GLN A 32 -8.20 1.21 11.09
N TYR A 33 -8.10 -0.12 11.00
CA TYR A 33 -6.92 -0.84 11.46
C TYR A 33 -5.65 -0.36 10.77
N GLN A 34 -5.69 -0.24 9.44
CA GLN A 34 -4.54 0.17 8.64
C GLN A 34 -4.12 1.61 8.97
N THR A 35 -5.06 2.53 9.17
CA THR A 35 -4.77 3.90 9.60
C THR A 35 -4.13 3.93 10.99
N ASN A 36 -4.65 3.14 11.94
CA ASN A 36 -4.06 3.03 13.27
C ASN A 36 -2.64 2.45 13.24
N LEU A 37 -2.44 1.37 12.48
CA LEU A 37 -1.13 0.76 12.28
C LEU A 37 -0.14 1.75 11.65
N THR A 38 -0.56 2.42 10.59
CA THR A 38 0.28 3.41 9.88
C THR A 38 0.64 4.57 10.81
N SER A 39 -0.32 5.05 11.60
CA SER A 39 -0.10 6.12 12.56
C SER A 39 0.87 5.69 13.65
N TYR A 40 0.69 4.50 14.22
CA TYR A 40 1.61 3.94 15.20
C TYR A 40 3.03 3.77 14.64
N LEU A 41 3.19 3.21 13.45
CA LEU A 41 4.51 3.08 12.83
C LEU A 41 5.15 4.44 12.55
N THR A 42 4.35 5.43 12.14
CA THR A 42 4.84 6.79 11.88
C THR A 42 5.28 7.47 13.17
N SER A 43 4.55 7.28 14.28
CA SER A 43 4.92 7.89 15.57
C SER A 43 6.25 7.37 16.10
N LEU A 44 6.69 6.18 15.70
CA LEU A 44 8.04 5.67 16.03
C LEU A 44 9.17 6.41 15.28
N THR A 45 8.85 7.11 14.19
CA THR A 45 9.83 7.81 13.34
C THR A 45 9.92 9.31 13.61
N LEU A 46 8.98 9.86 14.38
CA LEU A 46 8.87 11.29 14.66
C LEU A 46 9.07 11.54 16.17
N PRO A 47 9.62 12.71 16.56
CA PRO A 47 9.58 13.20 17.94
C PRO A 47 8.19 13.08 18.59
N ASN A 48 8.16 12.64 19.86
CA ASN A 48 6.92 12.31 20.60
C ASN A 48 5.89 13.46 20.67
N GLU A 49 6.33 14.71 20.58
CA GLU A 49 5.45 15.89 20.69
C GLU A 49 4.81 16.31 19.37
N MET A 50 5.33 15.82 18.23
CA MET A 50 4.84 16.23 16.91
C MET A 50 3.63 15.43 16.43
N MET A 51 3.17 14.42 17.18
CA MET A 51 2.10 13.55 16.71
C MET A 51 1.10 13.24 17.82
N ASN A 52 -0.19 13.35 17.49
CA ASN A 52 -1.29 12.91 18.34
C ASN A 52 -2.27 12.09 17.50
N ASN A 53 -2.41 10.80 17.84
CA ASN A 53 -3.17 9.82 17.07
C ASN A 53 -2.73 9.79 15.60
N TYR A 54 -3.59 10.19 14.66
CA TYR A 54 -3.34 10.21 13.22
C TYR A 54 -2.96 11.62 12.70
N ARG A 55 -2.77 12.60 13.60
CA ARG A 55 -2.44 13.99 13.26
C ARG A 55 -0.98 14.29 13.58
N ILE A 56 -0.26 14.85 12.61
CA ILE A 56 1.13 15.29 12.71
C ILE A 56 1.14 16.82 12.71
N PHE A 57 1.63 17.43 13.79
CA PHE A 57 1.73 18.88 13.92
C PHE A 57 3.02 19.38 13.28
N ILE A 58 2.90 20.33 12.34
CA ILE A 58 4.03 20.99 11.69
C ILE A 58 4.21 22.38 12.30
N THR A 59 3.11 23.12 12.45
CA THR A 59 3.03 24.40 13.18
C THR A 59 1.73 24.44 13.99
N ASN A 60 1.55 25.45 14.83
CA ASN A 60 0.32 25.61 15.63
C ASN A 60 -0.97 25.66 14.77
N ASN A 61 -0.87 26.12 13.52
CA ASN A 61 -2.02 26.29 12.62
C ASN A 61 -2.00 25.32 11.42
N TYR A 62 -1.01 24.43 11.33
CA TYR A 62 -0.87 23.51 10.20
C TYR A 62 -0.48 22.12 10.66
N SER A 63 -1.25 21.13 10.22
CA SER A 63 -1.04 19.72 10.56
C SER A 63 -1.37 18.81 9.39
N LEU A 64 -0.64 17.71 9.27
CA LEU A 64 -0.94 16.63 8.33
C LEU A 64 -1.83 15.60 9.02
N ILE A 65 -2.79 15.04 8.28
CA ILE A 65 -3.75 14.05 8.79
C ILE A 65 -3.58 12.77 7.98
N ILE A 66 -3.32 11.65 8.65
CA ILE A 66 -3.26 10.34 8.00
C ILE A 66 -4.69 9.85 7.78
N GLU A 67 -5.19 10.10 6.57
CA GLU A 67 -6.51 9.65 6.16
C GLU A 67 -6.45 8.27 5.48
N LYS A 68 -7.63 7.69 5.23
CA LYS A 68 -7.82 6.44 4.51
C LYS A 68 -7.02 6.35 3.20
N ALA A 69 -6.95 7.44 2.44
CA ALA A 69 -6.20 7.47 1.18
C ALA A 69 -4.67 7.35 1.38
N CYS A 70 -4.17 7.69 2.56
CA CYS A 70 -2.74 7.74 2.89
C CYS A 70 -2.24 6.52 3.69
N ASN A 71 -3.14 5.63 4.13
CA ASN A 71 -2.81 4.50 5.01
C ASN A 71 -2.08 3.34 4.28
N GLY A 72 -1.84 3.47 2.97
CA GLY A 72 -1.08 2.51 2.18
C GLY A 72 -1.88 1.28 1.72
N ILE A 73 -3.19 1.21 1.96
CA ILE A 73 -4.00 0.05 1.52
C ILE A 73 -4.14 -0.01 -0.01
N ILE A 74 -4.31 1.15 -0.67
CA ILE A 74 -4.53 1.24 -2.12
C ILE A 74 -3.41 0.54 -2.93
N PRO A 75 -2.12 0.90 -2.77
CA PRO A 75 -1.05 0.22 -3.50
C PRO A 75 -0.95 -1.27 -3.16
N TYR A 76 -1.27 -1.66 -1.92
CA TYR A 76 -1.32 -3.06 -1.53
C TYR A 76 -2.43 -3.83 -2.27
N LEU A 77 -3.64 -3.27 -2.40
CA LEU A 77 -4.72 -3.92 -3.13
C LEU A 77 -4.41 -4.09 -4.62
N PHE A 78 -3.76 -3.12 -5.25
CA PHE A 78 -3.27 -3.25 -6.63
C PHE A 78 -2.23 -4.38 -6.76
N PHE A 79 -1.28 -4.46 -5.83
CA PHE A 79 -0.30 -5.54 -5.80
C PHE A 79 -0.96 -6.91 -5.56
N LEU A 80 -1.89 -7.00 -4.59
CA LEU A 80 -2.64 -8.21 -4.27
C LEU A 80 -3.45 -8.70 -5.47
N ALA A 81 -4.17 -7.80 -6.16
CA ALA A 81 -4.87 -8.13 -7.40
C ALA A 81 -3.92 -8.70 -8.47
N SER A 82 -2.73 -8.11 -8.61
CA SER A 82 -1.72 -8.54 -9.58
C SER A 82 -1.23 -9.97 -9.32
N ILE A 83 -0.86 -10.30 -8.07
CA ILE A 83 -0.37 -11.64 -7.72
C ILE A 83 -1.49 -12.69 -7.75
N MET A 84 -2.72 -12.30 -7.44
CA MET A 84 -3.88 -13.18 -7.50
C MET A 84 -4.26 -13.53 -8.94
N ALA A 85 -4.18 -12.56 -9.85
CA ALA A 85 -4.41 -12.76 -11.27
C ALA A 85 -3.34 -13.62 -11.95
N PHE A 86 -2.09 -13.57 -11.46
CA PHE A 86 -0.97 -14.27 -12.06
C PHE A 86 -1.01 -15.80 -11.84
N PRO A 87 -0.66 -16.63 -12.83
CA PRO A 87 -0.63 -18.09 -12.67
C PRO A 87 0.61 -18.53 -11.86
N ALA A 88 0.42 -18.69 -10.55
CA ALA A 88 1.41 -19.24 -9.62
C ALA A 88 0.73 -20.15 -8.59
N THR A 89 1.52 -20.95 -7.87
CA THR A 89 1.00 -21.80 -6.78
C THR A 89 0.38 -20.95 -5.67
N LEU A 90 -0.66 -21.45 -5.02
CA LEU A 90 -1.34 -20.72 -3.94
C LEU A 90 -0.38 -20.35 -2.80
N LEU A 91 0.52 -21.27 -2.42
CA LEU A 91 1.53 -21.01 -1.40
C LEU A 91 2.48 -19.85 -1.79
N HIS A 92 2.87 -19.74 -3.07
CA HIS A 92 3.69 -18.63 -3.55
C HIS A 92 2.92 -17.31 -3.46
N LYS A 93 1.64 -17.30 -3.85
CA LYS A 93 0.77 -16.11 -3.75
C LYS A 93 0.60 -15.65 -2.31
N VAL A 94 0.30 -16.56 -1.37
CA VAL A 94 0.10 -16.21 0.05
C VAL A 94 1.37 -15.66 0.67
N LYS A 95 2.53 -16.29 0.43
CA LYS A 95 3.83 -15.78 0.91
C LYS A 95 4.10 -14.36 0.42
N TRP A 96 3.86 -14.12 -0.86
CA TRP A 96 4.07 -12.80 -1.45
C TRP A 96 3.01 -11.77 -1.07
N ALA A 97 1.77 -12.18 -0.79
CA ALA A 97 0.76 -11.30 -0.24
C ALA A 97 1.20 -10.75 1.12
N ILE A 98 1.64 -11.63 2.03
CA ILE A 98 2.13 -11.23 3.37
C ILE A 98 3.40 -10.38 3.26
N PHE A 99 4.38 -10.84 2.48
CA PHE A 99 5.64 -10.11 2.32
C PHE A 99 5.43 -8.73 1.68
N GLY A 100 4.60 -8.64 0.64
CA GLY A 100 4.27 -7.39 -0.02
C GLY A 100 3.48 -6.44 0.89
N TYR A 101 2.56 -6.95 1.72
CA TYR A 101 1.86 -6.14 2.72
C TYR A 101 2.84 -5.47 3.70
N ILE A 102 3.79 -6.25 4.24
CA ILE A 102 4.80 -5.74 5.17
C ILE A 102 5.66 -4.67 4.48
N LEU A 103 6.20 -4.98 3.28
CA LEU A 103 7.10 -4.05 2.60
C LEU A 103 6.38 -2.76 2.18
N ILE A 104 5.16 -2.85 1.63
CA ILE A 104 4.38 -1.67 1.24
C ILE A 104 4.02 -0.84 2.48
N SER A 105 3.68 -1.46 3.61
CA SER A 105 3.40 -0.74 4.85
C SER A 105 4.62 0.03 5.36
N LEU A 106 5.80 -0.59 5.35
CA LEU A 106 7.06 0.07 5.75
C LEU A 106 7.42 1.23 4.80
N ILE A 107 7.29 1.02 3.48
CA ILE A 107 7.54 2.08 2.49
C ILE A 107 6.50 3.21 2.62
N ASN A 108 5.25 2.90 2.96
CA ASN A 108 4.23 3.92 3.22
C ASN A 108 4.52 4.72 4.48
N THR A 109 5.00 4.08 5.56
CA THR A 109 5.49 4.80 6.75
C THR A 109 6.65 5.73 6.39
N PHE A 110 7.62 5.25 5.60
CA PHE A 110 8.71 6.09 5.11
C PHE A 110 8.21 7.25 4.23
N ARG A 111 7.21 7.02 3.37
CA ARG A 111 6.56 8.07 2.57
C ARG A 111 5.98 9.16 3.46
N ILE A 112 5.23 8.81 4.52
CA ILE A 112 4.64 9.80 5.43
C ILE A 112 5.74 10.58 6.15
N TRP A 113 6.77 9.90 6.65
CA TRP A 113 7.93 10.56 7.24
C TRP A 113 8.58 11.55 6.26
N MET A 114 8.79 11.14 5.01
CA MET A 114 9.38 11.97 3.96
C MET A 114 8.52 13.20 3.66
N VAL A 115 7.20 13.04 3.52
CA VAL A 115 6.27 14.17 3.35
C VAL A 115 6.38 15.15 4.52
N THR A 116 6.42 14.64 5.76
CA THR A 116 6.60 15.47 6.95
C THR A 116 7.89 16.28 6.88
N GLN A 117 9.02 15.68 6.47
CA GLN A 117 10.29 16.41 6.35
C GLN A 117 10.25 17.54 5.30
N PHE A 118 9.64 17.29 4.14
CA PHE A 118 9.51 18.31 3.09
C PHE A 118 8.63 19.48 3.53
N VAL A 119 7.54 19.18 4.23
CA VAL A 119 6.57 20.17 4.70
C VAL A 119 7.10 20.98 5.88
N LEU A 120 7.97 20.40 6.72
CA LEU A 120 8.71 21.12 7.76
C LEU A 120 9.63 22.19 7.18
N GLN A 121 10.20 21.96 5.99
CA GLN A 121 11.04 22.95 5.30
C GLN A 121 10.21 24.04 4.63
N GLU A 122 9.19 23.66 3.87
CA GLU A 122 8.26 24.60 3.24
C GLU A 122 6.89 23.96 3.05
N GLN A 123 5.84 24.58 3.59
CA GLN A 123 4.48 24.02 3.58
C GLN A 123 3.93 23.80 2.16
N ASN A 124 4.38 24.59 1.19
CA ASN A 124 4.00 24.47 -0.22
C ASN A 124 4.51 23.17 -0.87
N ASN A 125 5.49 22.48 -0.27
CA ASN A 125 6.03 21.24 -0.79
C ASN A 125 5.12 20.03 -0.58
N PHE A 126 3.98 20.18 0.09
CA PHE A 126 3.07 19.06 0.35
C PHE A 126 2.70 18.30 -0.92
N SER A 127 2.24 18.98 -1.98
CA SER A 127 1.83 18.29 -3.21
C SER A 127 3.01 17.61 -3.90
N LEU A 128 4.18 18.26 -3.95
CA LEU A 128 5.40 17.67 -4.51
C LEU A 128 5.78 16.36 -3.79
N ALA A 129 5.86 16.41 -2.46
CA ALA A 129 6.28 15.26 -1.66
C ALA A 129 5.21 14.16 -1.64
N HIS A 130 3.93 14.52 -1.50
CA HIS A 130 2.84 13.57 -1.34
C HIS A 130 2.37 12.99 -2.68
N ASP A 131 1.99 13.86 -3.62
CA ASP A 131 1.28 13.46 -4.84
C ASP A 131 2.22 12.95 -5.92
N TYR A 132 3.41 13.54 -6.02
CA TYR A 132 4.41 13.15 -7.02
C TYR A 132 5.38 12.12 -6.45
N LEU A 133 6.23 12.53 -5.49
CA LEU A 133 7.30 11.66 -4.98
C LEU A 133 6.76 10.45 -4.24
N GLY A 134 5.82 10.66 -3.32
CA GLY A 134 5.23 9.61 -2.50
C GLY A 134 4.46 8.58 -3.33
N ASN A 135 3.62 9.02 -4.27
CA ASN A 135 2.89 8.10 -5.14
C ASN A 135 3.82 7.39 -6.12
N ALA A 136 4.80 8.09 -6.71
CA ALA A 136 5.80 7.45 -7.57
C ALA A 136 6.57 6.34 -6.83
N LEU A 137 6.97 6.60 -5.57
CA LEU A 137 7.64 5.61 -4.72
C LEU A 137 6.78 4.36 -4.51
N LEU A 138 5.49 4.52 -4.19
CA LEU A 138 4.58 3.39 -3.96
C LEU A 138 4.29 2.61 -5.25
N ILE A 139 4.09 3.30 -6.38
CA ILE A 139 3.89 2.66 -7.70
C ILE A 139 5.12 1.84 -8.07
N PHE A 140 6.32 2.45 -7.96
CA PHE A 140 7.58 1.77 -8.26
C PHE A 140 7.78 0.54 -7.36
N THR A 141 7.48 0.66 -6.07
CA THR A 141 7.55 -0.44 -5.11
C THR A 141 6.63 -1.59 -5.49
N GLY A 142 5.38 -1.30 -5.86
CA GLY A 142 4.42 -2.31 -6.32
C GLY A 142 4.89 -3.03 -7.59
N LEU A 143 5.41 -2.28 -8.57
CA LEU A 143 5.97 -2.85 -9.81
C LEU A 143 7.20 -3.72 -9.54
N MET A 144 8.11 -3.25 -8.68
CA MET A 144 9.30 -4.02 -8.29
C MET A 144 8.90 -5.31 -7.60
N LEU A 145 8.02 -5.24 -6.58
CA LEU A 145 7.50 -6.41 -5.87
C LEU A 145 6.85 -7.42 -6.82
N PHE A 146 6.00 -6.95 -7.73
CA PHE A 146 5.36 -7.82 -8.72
C PHE A 146 6.39 -8.46 -9.65
N THR A 147 7.40 -7.71 -10.09
CA THR A 147 8.47 -8.23 -10.94
C THR A 147 9.28 -9.33 -10.23
N VAL A 148 9.63 -9.13 -8.95
CA VAL A 148 10.36 -10.15 -8.17
C VAL A 148 9.46 -11.36 -7.87
N PHE A 149 8.17 -11.16 -7.58
CA PHE A 149 7.19 -12.24 -7.45
C PHE A 149 7.14 -13.12 -8.72
N VAL A 150 7.07 -12.49 -9.89
CA VAL A 150 7.04 -13.19 -11.18
C VAL A 150 8.34 -13.96 -11.41
N LYS A 151 9.50 -13.36 -11.12
CA LYS A 151 10.82 -13.99 -11.31
C LYS A 151 11.08 -15.14 -10.33
N SER A 152 10.61 -15.04 -9.09
CA SER A 152 10.85 -16.04 -8.03
C SER A 152 9.95 -17.27 -8.12
N ARG A 153 9.01 -17.33 -9.07
CA ARG A 153 8.11 -18.48 -9.22
C ARG A 153 8.88 -19.72 -9.68
N LYS A 154 8.57 -20.88 -9.10
CA LYS A 154 8.91 -22.16 -9.72
C LYS A 154 7.97 -22.35 -10.92
N LYS A 155 8.53 -22.58 -12.12
CA LYS A 155 7.72 -22.97 -13.28
C LYS A 155 7.08 -24.32 -12.93
N GLN A 156 5.75 -24.40 -12.88
CA GLN A 156 5.09 -25.70 -12.79
C GLN A 156 5.41 -26.47 -14.08
N PRO A 157 5.93 -27.70 -14.02
CA PRO A 157 5.97 -28.56 -15.20
C PRO A 157 4.53 -28.75 -15.68
N VAL A 158 4.30 -28.51 -16.95
CA VAL A 158 3.01 -28.84 -17.58
C VAL A 158 2.90 -30.36 -17.51
N LEU A 159 2.10 -30.86 -16.57
CA LEU A 159 1.68 -32.26 -16.56
C LEU A 159 0.78 -32.44 -17.79
N ILE A 160 1.38 -32.83 -18.91
CA ILE A 160 0.67 -33.38 -20.06
C ILE A 160 0.11 -34.70 -19.55
N LYS A 161 -1.17 -34.71 -19.16
CA LYS A 161 -1.93 -35.95 -19.08
C LYS A 161 -2.13 -36.40 -20.52
N VAL A 162 -1.33 -37.38 -20.95
CA VAL A 162 -1.56 -38.21 -22.13
C VAL A 162 -2.64 -39.23 -21.79
#